data_AF-A0A2N6D4R7-F1
#
_entry.id   AF-A0A2N6D4R7-F1
#
_cell.length_a   1.000
_cell.length_b   1.000
_cell.length_c   1.000
_cell.angle_alpha   90.00
_cell.angle_beta   90.00
_cell.angle_gamma   90.00
#
_symmetry.space_group_name_H-M   'P 1'
#
loop_
_entity.id
_entity.type
_entity.pdbx_description
1 polymer ?
#
loop_
_entity_poly.entity_id
_entity_poly.type
_entity_poly.pdbx_seq_one_letter_code
_entity_poly.pdbx_strand_id
1 'polypeptide(L)' 'MKNDTKSVNDELLTYEELSVELKVSVKTLQNWKSAGRFQPSEYIKFGNKNQAAIRFRKHKILERIRRNSF' A
#
# COMPACT_ATOMS: atom_id res chain seq x y z
N MET A 1 -9.65 14.32 -29.91
CA MET A 1 -9.73 13.24 -28.89
C MET A 1 -8.77 13.63 -27.79
N LYS A 2 -9.27 13.96 -26.59
CA LYS A 2 -8.42 14.35 -25.46
C LYS A 2 -7.80 13.07 -24.92
N ASN A 3 -6.47 13.00 -24.87
CA ASN A 3 -5.76 11.90 -24.25
C ASN A 3 -6.14 11.90 -22.77
N ASP A 4 -7.01 10.97 -22.36
CA ASP A 4 -7.19 10.59 -20.97
C ASP A 4 -5.87 10.01 -20.46
N THR A 5 -4.94 10.91 -20.09
CA THR A 5 -3.95 10.59 -19.06
C THR A 5 -4.78 10.26 -17.83
N LYS A 6 -5.13 8.98 -17.70
CA LYS A 6 -5.58 8.34 -16.47
C LYS A 6 -4.55 8.75 -15.43
N SER A 7 -4.84 9.84 -14.72
CA SER A 7 -4.16 10.18 -13.49
C SER A 7 -4.51 9.01 -12.61
N VAL A 8 -3.64 8.01 -12.56
CA VAL A 8 -3.72 6.92 -11.60
C VAL A 8 -3.51 7.65 -10.29
N ASN A 9 -4.60 8.16 -9.71
CA ASN A 9 -4.60 8.75 -8.40
C ASN A 9 -3.96 7.69 -7.52
N ASP A 10 -2.73 7.96 -7.12
CA ASP A 10 -1.93 7.03 -6.34
C ASP A 10 -2.49 7.07 -4.93
N GLU A 11 -3.64 6.42 -4.76
CA GLU A 11 -4.42 6.44 -3.55
C GLU A 11 -3.55 5.89 -2.41
N LEU A 12 -3.26 6.77 -1.46
CA LEU A 12 -2.37 6.52 -0.33
C LEU A 12 -3.18 6.12 0.89
N LEU A 13 -3.22 4.82 1.16
CA LEU A 13 -4.03 4.23 2.22
C LEU A 13 -3.26 4.15 3.54
N THR A 14 -3.94 4.35 4.68
CA THR A 14 -3.43 3.91 5.98
C THR A 14 -3.49 2.38 6.09
N TYR A 15 -3.03 1.87 7.25
CA TYR A 15 -3.27 0.47 7.59
C TYR A 15 -4.75 0.14 7.67
N GLU A 16 -5.56 0.99 8.30
CA GLU A 16 -7.00 0.79 8.47
C GLU A 16 -7.68 0.70 7.11
N GLU A 17 -7.39 1.64 6.21
CA GLU A 17 -7.97 1.66 4.87
C GLU A 17 -7.52 0.43 4.04
N LEU A 18 -6.22 0.11 4.06
CA LEU A 18 -5.70 -1.07 3.36
C LEU A 18 -6.26 -2.38 3.95
N SER A 19 -6.56 -2.42 5.24
CA SER A 19 -7.12 -3.60 5.91
C SER A 19 -8.52 -3.93 5.40
N VAL A 20 -9.34 -2.89 5.14
CA VAL A 20 -10.67 -3.01 4.54
C VAL A 20 -10.57 -3.47 3.10
N GLU A 21 -9.67 -2.86 2.32
CA GLU A 21 -9.45 -3.19 0.90
C GLU A 21 -9.00 -4.65 0.70
N LEU A 22 -8.08 -5.13 1.53
CA LEU A 22 -7.54 -6.48 1.44
C LEU A 22 -8.32 -7.51 2.27
N LYS A 23 -9.33 -7.07 3.04
CA LYS A 23 -10.12 -7.91 3.96
C LYS A 23 -9.25 -8.71 4.94
N VAL A 24 -8.23 -8.07 5.50
CA VAL A 24 -7.33 -8.64 6.53
C VAL A 24 -7.28 -7.71 7.73
N SER A 25 -6.78 -8.19 8.88
CA SER A 25 -6.62 -7.32 10.04
C SER A 25 -5.45 -6.33 9.86
N VAL A 26 -5.53 -5.16 10.51
CA VAL A 26 -4.40 -4.21 10.61
C VAL A 26 -3.14 -4.89 11.16
N LYS A 27 -3.30 -5.76 12.17
CA LYS A 27 -2.21 -6.54 12.76
C LYS A 27 -1.52 -7.44 11.72
N THR A 28 -2.29 -8.05 10.82
CA THR A 28 -1.76 -8.85 9.71
C THR A 28 -0.88 -7.99 8.79
N LEU A 29 -1.33 -6.79 8.42
CA LEU A 29 -0.57 -5.86 7.59
C LEU A 29 0.73 -5.39 8.29
N GLN A 30 0.66 -5.08 9.59
CA GLN A 30 1.84 -4.72 10.36
C GLN A 30 2.86 -5.86 10.41
N ASN A 31 2.39 -7.10 10.63
CA ASN A 31 3.24 -8.29 10.60
C ASN A 31 3.88 -8.49 9.21
N TRP A 32 3.12 -8.33 8.14
CA TRP A 32 3.64 -8.41 6.77
C TRP A 32 4.73 -7.36 6.51
N LYS A 33 4.53 -6.13 6.98
CA LYS A 33 5.55 -5.10 6.87
C LYS A 33 6.79 -5.45 7.67
N SER A 34 6.65 -5.87 8.93
CA SER A 34 7.78 -6.26 9.78
C SER A 34 8.54 -7.46 9.21
N ALA A 35 7.84 -8.36 8.51
CA ALA A 35 8.42 -9.48 7.78
C ALA A 35 8.98 -9.11 6.40
N GLY A 36 8.95 -7.83 5.98
CA GLY A 36 9.48 -7.38 4.69
C GLY A 36 8.65 -7.78 3.46
N ARG A 37 7.37 -8.15 3.63
CA ARG A 37 6.49 -8.53 2.50
C ARG A 37 6.03 -7.36 1.64
N PHE A 38 6.17 -6.13 2.11
CA PHE A 38 5.94 -4.93 1.32
C PHE A 38 7.26 -4.42 0.76
N GLN A 39 7.30 -4.18 -0.54
CA GLN A 39 8.44 -3.54 -1.19
C GLN A 39 8.51 -2.05 -0.80
N PRO A 40 9.71 -1.45 -0.74
CA PRO A 40 9.86 -0.02 -0.45
C PRO A 40 9.09 0.91 -1.40
N SER A 41 8.81 0.46 -2.62
CA SER A 41 7.99 1.19 -3.59
C SER A 41 6.49 1.15 -3.30
N GLU A 42 6.01 0.23 -2.45
CA GLU A 42 4.59 0.03 -2.13
C GLU A 42 4.11 0.92 -0.98
N TYR A 43 5.02 1.62 -0.28
CA TYR A 43 4.63 2.50 0.81
C TYR A 43 5.56 3.70 0.95
N ILE A 44 5.07 4.74 1.62
CA ILE A 44 5.79 5.96 1.97
C ILE A 44 5.77 6.07 3.48
N LYS A 45 6.94 6.39 4.07
CA LYS A 45 7.05 6.76 5.48
C LYS A 45 7.11 8.29 5.58
N PHE A 46 6.22 8.86 6.37
CA PHE A 46 6.20 10.28 6.71
C PHE A 46 6.73 10.46 8.13
N GLY A 47 7.80 11.22 8.30
CA GLY A 47 8.37 11.57 9.62
C GLY A 47 9.59 10.75 10.05
N ASN A 48 10.12 11.09 11.23
CA ASN A 48 11.35 10.50 11.78
C ASN A 48 11.09 9.24 12.61
N LYS A 49 12.15 8.44 12.77
CA LYS A 49 12.24 7.04 13.21
C LYS A 49 11.21 6.52 14.23
N ASN A 50 10.68 7.34 15.15
CA ASN A 50 9.81 6.90 16.25
C ASN A 50 8.30 7.10 16.02
N GLN A 51 7.88 7.92 15.05
CA GLN A 51 6.45 8.22 14.79
C GLN A 51 6.15 8.28 13.29
N ALA A 52 6.84 7.47 12.49
CA ALA A 52 6.66 7.51 11.05
C ALA A 52 5.26 7.02 10.66
N ALA A 53 4.40 7.91 10.16
CA ALA A 53 3.12 7.55 9.57
C ALA A 53 3.37 6.84 8.24
N ILE A 54 2.77 5.68 8.04
CA ILE A 54 2.95 4.89 6.82
C ILE A 54 1.71 5.03 5.95
N ARG A 55 1.91 5.32 4.67
CA ARG A 55 0.87 5.26 3.65
C ARG A 55 1.23 4.28 2.57
N PHE A 56 0.28 3.46 2.16
CA PHE A 56 0.42 2.40 1.19
C PHE A 56 -0.10 2.84 -0.17
N ARG A 57 0.66 2.59 -1.23
CA ARG A 57 0.23 2.84 -2.61
C ARG A 57 -0.71 1.73 -3.04
N LYS A 58 -2.01 1.99 -3.01
CA LYS A 58 -3.06 1.00 -3.32
C LYS A 58 -2.80 0.29 -4.65
N HIS A 59 -2.53 1.07 -5.70
CA HIS A 59 -2.38 0.53 -7.04
C HIS A 59 -1.20 -0.45 -7.13
N LYS A 60 -0.05 -0.16 -6.51
CA LYS A 60 1.13 -1.05 -6.52
C LYS A 60 0.86 -2.37 -5.83
N ILE A 61 0.21 -2.32 -4.68
CA ILE A 61 -0.10 -3.51 -3.89
C ILE A 61 -1.10 -4.39 -4.64
N LEU A 62 -2.18 -3.81 -5.15
CA LEU A 62 -3.19 -4.55 -5.91
C LEU A 62 -2.64 -5.08 -7.24
N GLU A 63 -1.78 -4.32 -7.92
CA GLU A 63 -1.08 -4.75 -9.14
C GLU A 63 -0.17 -5.94 -8.86
N ARG A 64 0.60 -5.91 -7.75
CA ARG A 64 1.43 -7.05 -7.33
C ARG A 64 0.57 -8.28 -7.03
N ILE A 65 -0.50 -8.12 -6.24
CA ILE A 65 -1.43 -9.22 -5.92
C ILE A 65 -2.05 -9.80 -7.20
N ARG A 66 -2.42 -8.96 -8.16
CA ARG A 66 -2.97 -9.40 -9.45
C ARG A 66 -1.94 -10.09 -10.33
N ARG A 67 -0.68 -9.61 -10.34
CA ARG A 67 0.41 -10.14 -11.18
C ARG A 67 1.04 -11.41 -10.62
N ASN A 68 0.97 -11.61 -9.31
CA ASN A 68 1.58 -12.76 -8.66
C ASN A 68 0.51 -13.65 -8.02
N SER A 69 0.16 -14.71 -8.75
CA SER A 69 0.06 -16.05 -8.20
C SER A 69 1.01 -16.21 -7.01
N PHE A 70 0.48 -16.65 -5.87
CA PHE A 70 1.23 -17.01 -4.68
C PHE A 70 2.26 -18.11 -4.95
#